data_AF-A0ABD0QLK5-F1
#
_entry.id   AF-A0ABD0QLK5-F1
#
_cell.length_a   1.000
_cell.length_b   1.000
_cell.length_c   1.000
_cell.angle_alpha   90.00
_cell.angle_beta   90.00
_cell.angle_gamma   90.00
#
_symmetry.space_group_name_H-M   'P 1'
#
loop_
_entity.id
_entity.type
_entity.pdbx_description
1 polymer ?
#
loop_
_entity_poly.entity_id
_entity_poly.type
_entity_poly.pdbx_seq_one_letter_code
_entity_poly.pdbx_strand_id
1 'polypeptide(L)' 'MVSENVLGKPKKYQGFSIDVLDALANYLGFKYEIYVAPDHKYGSQQTDGTWNGLIGELVFK' A
#
# COMPACT_ATOMS: atom_id res chain seq x y z
N MET A 1 19.06 7.72 -9.45
CA MET A 1 19.45 7.19 -8.13
C MET A 1 18.36 6.22 -7.72
N VAL A 2 18.69 4.96 -7.49
CA VAL A 2 17.72 3.95 -7.03
C VAL A 2 17.52 4.16 -5.53
N SER A 3 16.27 4.29 -5.07
CA SER A 3 15.97 4.33 -3.64
C SER A 3 16.23 2.95 -3.05
N GLU A 4 17.30 2.81 -2.26
CA GLU A 4 17.62 1.58 -1.54
C GLU A 4 16.85 1.54 -0.21
N ASN A 5 16.48 0.35 0.24
CA ASN A 5 16.02 0.16 1.61
C ASN A 5 17.24 0.11 2.57
N VAL A 6 16.99 0.09 3.88
CA VAL A 6 18.04 0.09 4.93
C VAL A 6 19.03 -1.10 4.82
N LEU A 7 18.71 -2.10 3.99
CA LEU A 7 19.52 -3.31 3.76
C LEU A 7 20.29 -3.26 2.42
N GLY A 8 20.35 -2.10 1.75
CA GLY A 8 21.02 -1.94 0.45
C GLY A 8 20.34 -2.72 -0.69
N LYS A 9 19.09 -3.16 -0.49
CA LYS A 9 18.31 -3.81 -1.54
C LYS A 9 17.46 -2.78 -2.27
N PRO A 10 17.34 -2.87 -3.60
CA PRO A 10 16.44 -2.00 -4.35
C PRO A 10 15.00 -2.15 -3.83
N LYS A 11 14.33 -1.02 -3.56
CA LYS A 11 12.93 -1.04 -3.15
C LYS A 11 12.06 -1.59 -4.29
N LYS A 12 11.11 -2.47 -3.94
CA LYS A 12 10.17 -3.07 -4.91
C LYS A 12 9.22 -2.03 -5.53
N TYR A 13 8.89 -0.98 -4.77
CA TYR A 13 8.01 0.11 -5.18
C TYR A 13 8.70 1.45 -4.93
N GLN A 14 8.46 2.43 -5.80
CA GLN A 14 9.02 3.78 -5.72
C GLN A 14 8.02 4.80 -6.28
N GLY A 15 8.16 6.07 -5.87
CA GLY A 15 7.33 7.18 -6.35
C GLY A 15 6.66 7.95 -5.21
N PHE A 16 5.91 9.01 -5.56
CA PHE A 16 5.39 10.00 -4.61
C PHE A 16 4.70 9.40 -3.37
N SER A 17 3.75 8.48 -3.56
CA SER A 17 3.02 7.87 -2.43
C SER A 17 3.91 7.02 -1.52
N ILE A 18 4.96 6.40 -2.08
CA ILE A 18 5.91 5.58 -1.32
C ILE A 18 6.81 6.49 -0.48
N ASP A 19 7.29 7.60 -1.05
CA ASP A 19 8.14 8.56 -0.35
C ASP A 19 7.40 9.20 0.84
N VAL A 20 6.11 9.51 0.66
CA VAL A 20 5.26 10.01 1.75
C VAL A 20 5.05 8.95 2.82
N LEU A 21 4.77 7.70 2.43
CA LEU A 21 4.59 6.59 3.38
C LEU A 21 5.87 6.32 4.20
N ASP A 22 7.03 6.37 3.55
CA ASP A 22 8.34 6.25 4.22
C ASP A 22 8.58 7.37 5.22
N ALA A 23 8.28 8.62 4.85
CA ALA A 23 8.40 9.76 5.75
C ALA A 23 7.51 9.62 6.98
N LEU A 24 6.25 9.19 6.78
CA LEU A 24 5.31 8.93 7.87
C LEU A 24 5.79 7.79 8.79
N ALA A 25 6.26 6.68 8.21
CA ALA A 25 6.76 5.53 8.95
C ALA A 25 7.96 5.89 9.83
N ASN A 26 8.91 6.65 9.28
CA ASN A 26 10.08 7.11 10.02
C ASN A 26 9.73 8.12 11.13
N TYR A 27 8.79 9.05 10.86
CA TYR A 27 8.39 10.07 11.82
C TYR A 27 7.58 9.49 12.99
N LEU A 28 6.65 8.58 12.70
CA LEU A 28 5.73 8.00 13.68
C LEU A 28 6.23 6.68 14.28
N GLY A 29 7.29 6.09 13.72
CA GLY A 29 7.92 4.87 14.23
C GLY A 29 7.14 3.58 13.96
N PHE A 30 6.31 3.52 12.91
CA PHE A 30 5.59 2.31 12.53
C PHE A 30 6.30 1.54 11.41
N LYS A 31 5.98 0.25 11.30
CA LYS A 31 6.39 -0.61 10.18
C LYS A 31 5.19 -0.86 9.28
N TYR A 32 5.43 -1.04 7.98
CA TYR A 32 4.38 -1.31 7.01
C TYR A 32 4.82 -2.39 6.02
N GLU A 33 3.83 -3.02 5.39
CA GLU A 33 4.00 -3.91 4.25
C GLU A 33 3.13 -3.41 3.10
N ILE A 34 3.65 -3.48 1.87
CA ILE A 34 2.91 -3.11 0.66
C ILE A 34 2.59 -4.38 -0.11
N TYR A 35 1.30 -4.60 -0.34
CA TYR A 35 0.79 -5.62 -1.24
C TYR A 35 -0.23 -5.00 -2.22
N VAL A 36 -0.42 -5.67 -3.35
CA VAL A 36 -1.38 -5.24 -4.37
C VAL A 36 -2.73 -5.89 -4.06
N ALA A 37 -3.82 -5.13 -4.18
CA ALA A 37 -5.16 -5.67 -4.01
C ALA A 37 -5.36 -6.93 -4.90
N PRO A 38 -6.00 -8.01 -4.39
CA PRO A 38 -6.05 -9.29 -5.10
C PRO A 38 -6.60 -9.20 -6.54
N ASP A 39 -7.62 -8.36 -6.73
CA ASP A 39 -8.29 -8.14 -8.01
C ASP A 39 -7.72 -6.96 -8.82
N HIS A 40 -6.69 -6.28 -8.30
CA HIS A 40 -6.05 -5.10 -8.90
C HIS A 40 -7.00 -3.92 -9.15
N LYS A 41 -8.12 -3.82 -8.42
CA LYS A 41 -9.11 -2.74 -8.54
C LYS A 41 -9.08 -1.81 -7.34
N TYR A 42 -9.53 -0.58 -7.55
CA TYR A 42 -9.79 0.35 -6.44
C TYR A 42 -10.95 -0.13 -5.58
N GLY A 43 -12.03 -0.59 -6.21
CA GLY A 43 -13.22 -1.10 -5.55
C GLY A 43 -14.50 -0.51 -6.11
N SER A 44 -15.54 -1.33 -6.13
CA SER A 44 -16.91 -0.95 -6.48
C SER A 44 -17.87 -1.67 -5.54
N GLN A 45 -18.98 -1.02 -5.22
CA GLN A 45 -20.06 -1.64 -4.47
C GLN A 45 -20.71 -2.74 -5.32
N GLN A 46 -20.92 -3.90 -4.71
CA GLN A 46 -21.61 -5.04 -5.30
C GLN A 46 -23.10 -4.95 -4.98
N THR A 47 -23.91 -5.77 -5.67
CA THR A 47 -25.36 -5.78 -5.52
C THR A 47 -25.83 -6.19 -4.12
N ASP A 48 -25.03 -6.97 -3.40
CA ASP A 48 -25.27 -7.35 -2.00
C ASP A 48 -24.81 -6.29 -0.99
N GLY A 49 -24.31 -5.14 -1.46
CA GLY A 49 -23.82 -4.04 -0.64
C GLY A 49 -22.36 -4.16 -0.22
N THR A 50 -21.69 -5.28 -0.49
CA THR A 50 -20.26 -5.47 -0.20
C THR A 50 -19.38 -4.65 -1.15
N TRP A 51 -18.13 -4.45 -0.79
CA TRP A 51 -17.13 -3.78 -1.64
C TRP A 51 -16.04 -4.77 -2.05
N ASN A 52 -15.59 -4.68 -3.30
CA ASN A 52 -14.38 -5.37 -3.77
C ASN A 52 -13.19 -4.41 -3.85
N GLY A 53 -12.07 -4.85 -4.44
CA GLY A 53 -10.89 -4.02 -4.61
C GLY A 53 -10.20 -3.60 -3.32
N LEU A 54 -9.36 -2.58 -3.43
CA LEU A 54 -8.70 -1.92 -2.31
C LEU A 54 -9.70 -1.47 -1.24
N ILE A 55 -10.87 -0.94 -1.63
CA ILE A 55 -11.93 -0.56 -0.68
C ILE A 55 -12.44 -1.79 0.07
N GLY A 56 -12.69 -2.90 -0.62
CA GLY A 56 -13.11 -4.16 0.01
C GLY A 56 -12.10 -4.66 1.04
N GLU A 57 -10.81 -4.61 0.71
CA GLU A 57 -9.74 -4.96 1.64
C GLU A 57 -9.76 -4.06 2.89
N LEU A 58 -10.03 -2.75 2.78
CA LEU A 58 -10.11 -1.85 3.93
C LEU A 58 -11.35 -2.08 4.82
N VAL A 59 -12.45 -2.58 4.25
CA VAL A 59 -13.71 -2.78 4.99
C VAL A 59 -13.71 -4.09 5.76
N PHE A 60 -13.12 -5.14 5.19
CA PHE A 60 -13.27 -6.51 5.71
C PHE A 60 -12.01 -7.12 6.30
N LYS A 61 -10.84 -6.48 6.18
CA LYS A 61 -9.56 -6.96 6.70
C LYS A 61 -9.12 -6.18 7.93
#